data_AF-A0A7K2XFN1-F1
#
_entry.id   AF-A0A7K2XFN1-F1
#
_cell.length_a   1.000
_cell.length_b   1.000
_cell.length_c   1.000
_cell.angle_alpha   90.00
_cell.angle_beta   90.00
_cell.angle_gamma   90.00
#
_symmetry.space_group_name_H-M   'P 1'
#
loop_
_entity.id
_entity.type
_entity.pdbx_description
1 polymer ?
#
loop_
_entity_poly.entity_id
_entity_poly.type
_entity_poly.pdbx_seq_one_letter_code
_entity_poly.pdbx_strand_id
1 'polypeptide(L)'
;AGAGRLRSALAATHDAPLGDYRRQDTLLHLTLAELSGSPTLTAQYAAVRATVNDLLDCIPLLVRNLEHSQHQHTALVDAVLDGDADAAREVMREHCAGTAALLRGFLT
;
A
#
# COMPACT_ATOMS: atom_id res chain seq x y z
N ALA A 1 -13.24 10.01 12.13
CA ALA A 1 -13.55 8.71 11.50
C ALA A 1 -12.43 8.21 10.59
N GLY A 2 -11.96 8.99 9.61
CA GLY A 2 -10.92 8.57 8.65
C GLY A 2 -9.57 8.18 9.28
N ALA A 3 -9.06 8.96 10.23
CA ALA A 3 -7.79 8.67 10.92
C ALA A 3 -7.77 7.31 11.64
N GLY A 4 -8.86 6.98 12.34
CA GLY A 4 -9.00 5.68 13.02
C GLY A 4 -9.02 4.52 12.04
N ARG A 5 -9.77 4.65 10.93
CA ARG A 5 -9.80 3.64 9.85
C ARG A 5 -8.42 3.40 9.26
N LEU A 6 -7.66 4.47 9.01
CA LEU A 6 -6.32 4.37 8.44
C LEU A 6 -5.33 3.67 9.38
N ARG A 7 -5.34 4.03 10.67
CA ARG A 7 -4.53 3.33 11.68
C ARG A 7 -4.90 1.85 11.82
N SER A 8 -6.19 1.52 11.80
CA SER A 8 -6.64 0.12 11.84
C SER A 8 -6.21 -0.66 10.60
N ALA A 9 -6.27 -0.06 9.42
CA ALA A 9 -5.81 -0.69 8.19
C ALA A 9 -4.29 -0.94 8.20
N LEU A 10 -3.49 0.01 8.73
CA LEU A 10 -2.05 -0.17 8.94
C LEU A 10 -1.75 -1.30 9.92
N ALA A 11 -2.43 -1.34 11.06
CA ALA A 11 -2.25 -2.41 12.03
C ALA A 11 -2.57 -3.78 11.41
N ALA A 12 -3.64 -3.86 10.61
CA ALA A 12 -4.00 -5.09 9.92
C ALA A 12 -2.93 -5.59 8.93
N THR A 13 -2.10 -4.73 8.33
CA THR A 13 -0.98 -5.19 7.49
C THR A 13 0.18 -5.73 8.32
N HIS A 14 0.45 -5.14 9.49
CA HIS A 14 1.49 -5.62 10.41
C HIS A 14 1.13 -6.97 11.03
N ASP A 15 -0.14 -7.16 11.39
CA ASP A 15 -0.63 -8.36 12.08
C ASP A 15 -1.00 -9.50 11.11
N ALA A 16 -0.94 -9.26 9.79
CA ALA A 16 -1.37 -10.23 8.80
C ALA A 16 -0.42 -11.45 8.75
N PRO A 17 -0.95 -12.68 8.77
CA PRO A 17 -0.16 -13.82 8.31
C PRO A 17 0.18 -13.66 6.82
N LEU A 18 1.28 -14.27 6.37
CA LEU A 18 1.79 -14.09 5.01
C LEU A 18 0.73 -14.33 3.92
N GLY A 19 -0.14 -15.33 4.10
CA GLY A 19 -1.21 -15.64 3.13
C GLY A 19 -2.28 -14.54 3.00
N ASP A 20 -2.47 -13.73 4.05
CA ASP A 20 -3.45 -12.64 4.06
C ASP A 20 -2.83 -11.27 3.77
N TYR A 21 -1.49 -11.17 3.75
CA TYR A 21 -0.79 -9.89 3.64
C TYR A 21 -1.25 -9.07 2.43
N ARG A 22 -1.30 -9.67 1.22
CA ARG A 22 -1.72 -8.94 0.00
C ARG A 22 -3.13 -8.37 0.09
N ARG A 23 -4.03 -9.08 0.77
CA ARG A 23 -5.38 -8.61 1.02
C ARG A 23 -5.37 -7.39 1.94
N GLN A 24 -4.66 -7.47 3.07
CA GLN A 24 -4.61 -6.35 4.02
C GLN A 24 -3.90 -5.13 3.44
N ASP A 25 -2.82 -5.37 2.71
CA ASP A 25 -2.09 -4.37 1.93
C ASP A 25 -3.03 -3.66 0.94
N THR A 26 -3.81 -4.40 0.16
CA THR A 26 -4.83 -3.81 -0.73
C THR A 26 -5.85 -2.95 0.04
N LEU A 27 -6.32 -3.40 1.21
CA LEU A 27 -7.28 -2.65 2.02
C LEU A 27 -6.69 -1.36 2.60
N LEU A 28 -5.41 -1.34 2.98
CA LEU A 28 -4.71 -0.13 3.40
C LEU A 28 -4.71 0.92 2.29
N HIS A 29 -4.30 0.51 1.08
CA HIS A 29 -4.24 1.42 -0.05
C HIS A 29 -5.62 1.91 -0.52
N LEU A 30 -6.64 1.07 -0.50
CA LEU A 30 -8.02 1.49 -0.77
C LEU A 30 -8.52 2.48 0.29
N THR A 31 -8.19 2.26 1.56
CA THR A 31 -8.54 3.19 2.64
C THR A 31 -7.90 4.56 2.38
N LEU A 32 -6.64 4.63 1.96
CA LEU A 32 -5.98 5.88 1.57
C LEU A 32 -6.68 6.57 0.39
N ALA A 33 -7.01 5.81 -0.66
CA ALA A 33 -7.70 6.36 -1.83
C ALA A 33 -9.08 6.93 -1.47
N GLU A 34 -9.85 6.25 -0.62
CA GLU A 34 -11.15 6.71 -0.13
C GLU A 34 -11.08 8.01 0.69
N LEU A 35 -9.97 8.27 1.40
CA LEU A 35 -9.79 9.51 2.16
C LEU A 35 -9.73 10.75 1.25
N SER A 36 -9.47 10.59 -0.05
CA SER A 36 -9.59 11.68 -1.03
C SER A 36 -11.02 12.21 -1.20
N GLY A 37 -12.04 11.44 -0.77
CA GLY A 37 -13.44 11.77 -0.96
C GLY A 37 -13.94 11.67 -2.41
N SER A 38 -13.15 11.12 -3.33
CA SER A 38 -13.51 10.97 -4.76
C SER A 38 -13.83 9.50 -5.10
N PRO A 39 -15.12 9.14 -5.28
CA PRO A 39 -15.51 7.78 -5.66
C PRO A 39 -14.89 7.33 -7.00
N THR A 40 -14.76 8.26 -7.95
CA THR A 40 -14.12 7.97 -9.24
C THR A 40 -12.65 7.64 -9.07
N LEU A 41 -11.91 8.38 -8.23
CA LEU A 41 -10.51 8.09 -7.96
C LEU A 41 -10.36 6.71 -7.29
N THR A 42 -11.17 6.42 -6.28
CA THR A 42 -11.14 5.12 -5.61
C THR A 42 -11.42 3.97 -6.58
N ALA A 43 -12.41 4.11 -7.46
CA ALA A 43 -12.73 3.07 -8.44
C ALA A 43 -11.59 2.82 -9.44
N GLN A 44 -10.96 3.88 -9.96
CA GLN A 44 -9.82 3.75 -10.86
C GLN A 44 -8.61 3.15 -10.14
N TYR A 45 -8.35 3.57 -8.90
CA TYR A 45 -7.28 3.01 -8.08
C TYR A 45 -7.49 1.51 -7.83
N ALA A 46 -8.72 1.08 -7.50
CA ALA A 46 -9.05 -0.32 -7.29
C ALA A 46 -8.77 -1.17 -8.54
N ALA A 47 -9.10 -0.68 -9.73
CA ALA A 47 -8.82 -1.36 -10.98
C ALA A 47 -7.30 -1.52 -11.22
N VAL A 48 -6.51 -0.46 -11.03
CA VAL A 48 -5.04 -0.52 -11.13
C VAL A 48 -4.46 -1.48 -10.10
N ARG A 49 -4.97 -1.44 -8.86
CA ARG A 49 -4.49 -2.31 -7.77
C ARG A 49 -4.78 -3.78 -8.05
N ALA A 50 -5.93 -4.12 -8.66
CA ALA A 50 -6.21 -5.48 -9.09
C ALA A 50 -5.15 -5.99 -10.08
N THR A 51 -4.83 -5.21 -11.11
CA THR A 51 -3.77 -5.57 -12.07
C THR A 51 -2.39 -5.70 -11.42
N VAL A 52 -2.04 -4.82 -10.48
CA VAL A 52 -0.78 -4.94 -9.73
C VAL A 52 -0.75 -6.21 -8.87
N ASN A 53 -1.87 -6.56 -8.23
CA ASN A 53 -1.98 -7.79 -7.44
C ASN A 53 -1.82 -9.04 -8.32
N ASP A 54 -2.42 -9.07 -9.52
CA ASP A 54 -2.25 -10.19 -10.47
C ASP A 54 -0.76 -10.41 -10.80
N LEU A 55 0.00 -9.34 -11.00
CA LEU A 55 1.45 -9.42 -11.23
C LEU A 55 2.22 -9.86 -9.99
N LEU A 56 1.86 -9.35 -8.81
CA LEU A 56 2.48 -9.76 -7.56
C LEU A 56 2.18 -11.24 -7.28
N ASP A 57 1.01 -11.75 -7.64
CA ASP A 57 0.62 -13.16 -7.48
C ASP A 57 1.52 -14.14 -8.25
N CYS A 58 2.24 -13.66 -9.26
CA CYS A 58 3.25 -14.45 -9.97
C CYS A 58 4.60 -14.59 -9.24
N ILE A 59 4.83 -13.87 -8.14
CA ILE A 59 6.13 -13.82 -7.45
C ILE A 59 6.00 -14.23 -5.97
N PRO A 60 7.05 -14.82 -5.36
CA PRO A 60 7.03 -15.15 -3.95
C PRO A 60 7.03 -13.89 -3.08
N LEU A 61 6.37 -13.97 -1.92
CA LEU A 61 6.52 -12.95 -0.88
C LEU A 61 7.92 -13.06 -0.27
N LEU A 62 8.68 -11.97 -0.31
CA LEU A 62 10.01 -11.87 0.28
C LEU A 62 9.92 -11.12 1.60
N VAL A 63 10.29 -11.78 2.71
CA VAL A 63 10.20 -11.20 4.07
C VAL A 63 10.84 -9.83 4.16
N ARG A 64 12.05 -9.65 3.60
CA ARG A 64 12.75 -8.36 3.60
C ARG A 64 11.99 -7.27 2.84
N ASN A 65 11.31 -7.62 1.75
CA ASN A 65 10.49 -6.66 1.01
C ASN A 65 9.25 -6.28 1.82
N LEU A 66 8.65 -7.24 2.53
CA LEU A 66 7.53 -6.95 3.42
C LEU A 66 7.94 -6.02 4.56
N GLU A 67 9.07 -6.27 5.23
CA GLU A 67 9.61 -5.39 6.27
C GLU A 67 9.81 -3.95 5.75
N HIS A 68 10.37 -3.81 4.55
CA HIS A 68 10.56 -2.49 3.94
C HIS A 68 9.24 -1.81 3.59
N SER A 69 8.31 -2.54 2.96
CA SER A 69 6.97 -2.03 2.66
C SER A 69 6.24 -1.59 3.93
N GLN A 70 6.36 -2.35 5.02
CA GLN A 70 5.75 -2.02 6.31
C GLN A 70 6.32 -0.73 6.92
N HIS A 71 7.63 -0.49 6.82
CA HIS A 71 8.21 0.80 7.21
C HIS A 71 7.66 1.96 6.37
N GLN A 72 7.57 1.77 5.05
CA GLN A 72 6.99 2.78 4.16
C GLN A 72 5.50 3.03 4.44
N HIS A 73 4.73 1.99 4.72
CA HIS A 73 3.33 2.11 5.12
C HIS A 73 3.16 2.93 6.40
N THR A 74 3.98 2.66 7.43
CA THR A 74 3.96 3.45 8.66
C THR A 74 4.29 4.91 8.38
N ALA A 75 5.39 5.19 7.67
CA ALA A 75 5.80 6.56 7.35
C ALA A 75 4.74 7.32 6.53
N LEU A 76 4.10 6.64 5.57
CA LEU A 76 3.02 7.21 4.77
C LEU A 76 1.80 7.55 5.62
N VAL A 77 1.38 6.65 6.49
CA VAL A 77 0.21 6.86 7.36
C VAL A 77 0.48 7.99 8.33
N ASP A 78 1.66 8.06 8.92
CA ASP A 78 2.02 9.16 9.82
C ASP A 78 2.00 10.51 9.08
N ALA A 79 2.62 10.60 7.90
CA ALA A 79 2.59 11.81 7.08
C ALA A 79 1.15 12.25 6.72
N VAL A 80 0.28 11.31 6.34
CA VAL A 80 -1.13 11.60 6.04
C VAL A 80 -1.88 12.11 7.28
N LEU A 81 -1.62 11.53 8.45
CA LEU A 81 -2.29 11.92 9.69
C LEU A 81 -1.79 13.26 10.24
N ASP A 82 -0.53 13.60 9.98
CA ASP A 82 0.07 14.90 10.30
C ASP A 82 -0.27 15.99 9.29
N GLY A 83 -0.89 15.61 8.15
CA GLY A 83 -1.26 16.54 7.07
C GLY A 83 -0.08 16.96 6.18
N ASP A 84 1.05 16.24 6.25
CA ASP A 84 2.22 16.48 5.42
C ASP A 84 2.06 15.81 4.05
N ALA A 85 1.48 16.56 3.11
CA ALA A 85 1.22 16.08 1.76
C ALA A 85 2.49 15.83 0.94
N ASP A 86 3.59 16.53 1.22
CA ASP A 86 4.84 16.38 0.48
C ASP A 86 5.57 15.12 0.92
N ALA A 87 5.67 14.87 2.22
CA ALA A 87 6.20 13.62 2.76
C ALA A 87 5.37 12.41 2.31
N ALA A 88 4.04 12.49 2.39
CA ALA A 88 3.16 11.41 1.94
C ALA A 88 3.36 11.08 0.45
N ARG A 89 3.54 12.13 -0.38
CA ARG A 89 3.79 11.96 -1.82
C ARG A 89 5.13 11.29 -2.08
N GLU A 90 6.17 11.70 -1.38
CA GLU A 90 7.51 11.15 -1.57
C GLU A 90 7.57 9.67 -1.16
N VAL A 91 7.08 9.34 0.02
CA VAL A 91 7.03 7.95 0.51
C VAL A 91 6.27 7.05 -0.46
N MET A 92 5.11 7.49 -0.97
CA MET A 92 4.34 6.69 -1.93
C MET A 92 5.07 6.52 -3.28
N ARG A 93 5.82 7.54 -3.73
CA ARG A 93 6.62 7.42 -4.96
C ARG A 93 7.73 6.40 -4.80
N GLU A 94 8.47 6.45 -3.70
CA GLU A 94 9.51 5.48 -3.38
C GLU A 94 8.93 4.07 -3.27
N HIS A 95 7.79 3.91 -2.60
CA HIS A 95 7.09 2.64 -2.47
C HIS A 95 6.68 2.04 -3.82
N CYS A 96 6.08 2.85 -4.70
CA CYS A 96 5.74 2.46 -6.06
C CYS A 96 6.97 2.09 -6.89
N ALA A 97 8.06 2.86 -6.77
CA ALA A 97 9.32 2.59 -7.47
C ALA A 97 9.94 1.26 -7.01
N GLY A 98 9.91 0.98 -5.70
CA GLY A 98 10.36 -0.28 -5.11
C GLY A 98 9.54 -1.47 -5.60
N THR A 99 8.20 -1.37 -5.60
CA THR A 99 7.30 -2.40 -6.15
C THR A 99 7.57 -2.65 -7.63
N ALA A 100 7.76 -1.59 -8.42
CA ALA A 100 8.05 -1.73 -9.84
C ALA A 100 9.43 -2.36 -10.10
N ALA A 101 10.44 -2.04 -9.29
CA ALA A 101 11.76 -2.66 -9.37
C ALA A 101 11.71 -4.15 -9.01
N LEU A 102 10.94 -4.52 -7.97
CA LEU A 102 10.70 -5.91 -7.61
C LEU A 102 10.04 -6.68 -8.75
N LEU A 103 8.94 -6.16 -9.31
CA LEU A 103 8.22 -6.81 -10.40
C LEU A 103 9.11 -7.02 -11.63
N ARG A 104 9.89 -6.00 -12.03
CA ARG A 104 10.86 -6.15 -13.12
C ARG A 104 11.91 -7.21 -12.78
N GLY A 105 12.47 -7.20 -11.58
CA GLY A 105 13.48 -8.18 -11.18
C GLY A 105 13.03 -9.66 -11.23
N PHE A 106 11.73 -9.94 -11.23
CA PHE A 106 11.18 -11.30 -11.29
C PHE A 106 10.48 -11.65 -12.61
N LEU A 107 9.87 -10.68 -13.28
CA LEU A 107 9.01 -10.90 -14.45
C LEU A 107 9.65 -10.49 -15.79
N THR A 108 10.86 -9.93 -15.76
CA THR A 108 11.67 -9.64 -16.95
C THR A 108 13.00 -10.37 -16.88
#